data_AF-A0A6A6XJQ6-F1
#
_entry.id   AF-A0A6A6XJQ6-F1
#
_cell.length_a   1.000
_cell.length_b   1.000
_cell.length_c   1.000
_cell.angle_alpha   90.00
_cell.angle_beta   90.00
_cell.angle_gamma   90.00
#
_symmetry.space_group_name_H-M   'P 1'
#
loop_
_entity.id
_entity.type
_entity.pdbx_description
1 polymer ?
#
loop_
_entity_poly.entity_id
_entity_poly.type
_entity_poly.pdbx_seq_one_letter_code
_entity_poly.pdbx_strand_id
1 'polypeptide(L)' 'IGVRFDYDDEVTQNGIVLHKFQWKPNAGKITASLKYWRERHRGTDSVITTVIIKRGGTKSEVVQAVEEAMSNVKA' A
#
# COMPACT_ATOMS: atom_id res chain seq x y z
N ILE A 1 2.07 9.01 11.63
CA ILE A 1 2.44 8.15 10.48
C ILE A 1 2.74 6.75 11.02
N GLY A 2 1.90 5.76 10.74
CA GLY A 2 2.04 4.38 11.26
C GLY A 2 2.50 3.35 10.23
N VAL A 3 2.58 3.77 8.97
CA VAL A 3 2.70 2.89 7.80
C VAL A 3 3.73 3.46 6.83
N ARG A 4 4.21 2.60 5.93
CA ARG A 4 5.11 2.95 4.82
C ARG A 4 4.59 2.37 3.50
N PHE A 5 4.97 3.00 2.41
CA PHE A 5 4.74 2.52 1.05
C PHE A 5 6.09 2.11 0.47
N ASP A 6 6.30 0.80 0.36
CA ASP A 6 7.51 0.25 -0.24
C ASP A 6 7.23 0.05 -1.74
N TYR A 7 8.13 0.53 -2.60
CA TYR A 7 8.05 0.20 -4.03
C TYR A 7 8.32 -1.30 -4.22
N ASP A 8 7.48 -1.96 -5.02
CA ASP A 8 7.57 -3.39 -5.27
C ASP A 8 8.07 -3.67 -6.69
N ASP A 9 7.32 -3.23 -7.71
CA ASP A 9 7.65 -3.50 -9.12
C ASP A 9 6.90 -2.59 -10.11
N GLU A 10 7.23 -2.66 -11.39
CA GLU A 10 6.36 -2.26 -12.51
C GLU A 10 5.57 -3.47 -13.03
N VAL A 11 4.27 -3.33 -13.21
CA VAL A 11 3.42 -4.35 -13.85
C VAL A 11 2.78 -3.78 -15.11
N THR A 12 2.70 -4.57 -16.17
CA THR A 12 1.99 -4.18 -17.39
C THR A 12 0.63 -4.89 -17.43
N GLN A 13 -0.45 -4.11 -17.50
CA GLN A 13 -1.82 -4.61 -17.63
C GLN A 13 -2.50 -3.89 -18.79
N ASN A 14 -3.08 -4.66 -19.73
CA ASN A 14 -3.77 -4.11 -20.91
C ASN A 14 -2.94 -3.07 -21.70
N GLY A 15 -1.62 -3.29 -21.79
CA GLY A 15 -0.69 -2.37 -22.47
C GLY A 15 -0.34 -1.10 -21.68
N ILE A 16 -0.84 -0.95 -20.45
CA ILE A 16 -0.53 0.19 -19.57
C ILE A 16 0.49 -0.27 -18.52
N VAL A 17 1.58 0.49 -18.39
CA VAL A 17 2.58 0.28 -17.33
C VAL A 17 2.10 0.93 -16.04
N LEU A 18 2.12 0.17 -14.96
CA LEU A 18 1.64 0.55 -13.63
C LEU A 18 2.76 0.32 -12.60
N HIS A 19 3.01 1.29 -11.73
CA HIS A 19 3.84 1.13 -10.55
C HIS A 19 3.06 0.45 -9.42
N LYS A 20 3.69 -0.51 -8.77
CA LYS A 20 3.14 -1.25 -7.64
C LYS A 20 3.83 -0.82 -6.35
N PHE A 21 3.04 -0.40 -5.37
CA PHE A 21 3.50 -0.06 -4.03
C PHE A 21 2.81 -0.94 -2.99
N GLN A 22 3.58 -1.46 -2.04
CA GLN A 22 3.07 -2.24 -0.91
C GLN A 22 2.92 -1.33 0.31
N TRP A 23 1.70 -1.27 0.83
CA TRP A 23 1.41 -0.61 2.09
C TRP A 23 1.75 -1.56 3.25
N LYS A 24 2.75 -1.22 4.06
CA LYS A 24 3.22 -2.03 5.19
C LYS A 24 3.20 -1.27 6.53
N PRO A 25 3.04 -1.96 7.68
CA PRO A 25 3.15 -1.31 8.98
C PRO A 25 4.60 -0.95 9.29
N ASN A 26 4.84 0.20 9.91
CA ASN A 26 6.20 0.59 10.35
C ASN A 26 6.70 -0.28 11.50
N ALA A 27 8.03 -0.39 11.63
CA ALA A 27 8.68 -1.09 12.76
C ALA A 27 8.57 -0.30 14.07
N GLY A 28 8.68 1.03 14.00
CA GLY A 28 8.73 1.94 15.15
C GLY A 28 7.40 2.21 15.84
N LYS A 29 7.25 3.44 16.37
CA LYS A 29 6.04 3.86 17.08
C LYS A 29 4.86 3.96 16.12
N ILE A 30 3.87 3.10 16.34
CA ILE A 30 2.62 3.01 15.57
C ILE A 30 1.42 2.99 16.53
N THR A 31 0.21 3.16 16.02
CA THR A 31 -1.02 3.06 16.83
C THR A 31 -1.21 1.65 17.37
N ALA A 32 -1.89 1.52 18.51
CA ALA A 32 -2.11 0.23 19.16
C ALA A 32 -2.87 -0.76 18.25
N SER A 33 -3.87 -0.28 17.50
CA SER A 33 -4.61 -1.08 16.52
C SER A 33 -3.70 -1.64 15.42
N LEU A 34 -2.81 -0.82 14.87
CA LEU A 34 -1.88 -1.25 13.83
C LEU A 34 -0.79 -2.18 14.37
N LYS A 35 -0.34 -1.96 15.62
CA LYS A 35 0.58 -2.87 16.31
C LYS A 35 -0.07 -4.24 16.50
N TYR A 36 -1.30 -4.27 17.00
CA TYR A 36 -2.09 -5.48 17.18
C TYR A 36 -2.30 -6.24 15.88
N TRP A 37 -2.62 -5.52 14.79
CA TRP A 37 -2.72 -6.10 13.45
C TRP A 37 -1.38 -6.70 13.01
N ARG A 38 -0.29 -5.93 13.09
CA ARG A 38 1.07 -6.35 12.70
C ARG A 38 1.52 -7.63 13.42
N GLU A 39 1.25 -7.74 14.72
CA GLU A 39 1.61 -8.91 15.55
C GLU A 39 0.81 -10.18 15.22
N ARG A 40 -0.37 -10.04 14.63
CA ARG A 40 -1.21 -11.16 14.15
C ARG A 40 -0.91 -11.58 12.72
N HIS A 41 -0.10 -10.79 12.03
CA HIS A 41 0.36 -11.07 10.68
C HIS A 41 1.88 -11.33 10.72
N ARG A 42 2.53 -11.42 9.57
CA ARG A 42 3.97 -11.68 9.43
C ARG A 42 4.84 -10.46 9.79
N GLY A 43 4.44 -9.66 10.78
CA GLY A 43 5.22 -8.51 11.24
C GLY A 43 5.31 -7.38 10.21
N THR A 44 6.45 -6.69 10.17
CA THR A 44 6.69 -5.47 9.38
C THR A 44 6.71 -5.69 7.87
N ASP A 45 6.82 -6.94 7.43
CA ASP A 45 6.85 -7.29 6.01
C ASP A 45 5.46 -7.67 5.46
N SER A 46 4.46 -7.72 6.34
CA SER A 46 3.07 -7.95 5.94
C SER A 46 2.55 -6.79 5.10
N VAL A 47 1.99 -7.12 3.94
CA VAL A 47 1.31 -6.17 3.06
C VAL A 47 -0.13 -6.03 3.52
N ILE A 48 -0.52 -4.82 3.93
CA ILE A 48 -1.91 -4.46 4.28
C ILE A 48 -2.74 -4.39 3.01
N THR A 49 -2.24 -3.66 2.01
CA THR A 49 -2.85 -3.53 0.68
C THR A 49 -1.78 -3.18 -0.33
N THR A 50 -2.13 -3.32 -1.61
CA THR A 50 -1.29 -2.93 -2.75
C THR A 50 -1.92 -1.73 -3.43
N VAL A 51 -1.13 -0.69 -3.67
CA VAL A 51 -1.53 0.47 -4.48
C VAL A 51 -0.94 0.32 -5.87
N ILE A 52 -1.78 0.47 -6.89
CA ILE A 52 -1.39 0.37 -8.29
C ILE A 52 -1.60 1.74 -8.93
N ILE A 53 -0.52 2.34 -9.43
CA ILE A 53 -0.53 3.71 -9.96
C ILE A 53 -0.02 3.67 -11.39
N LYS A 54 -0.73 4.30 -12.31
CA LYS A 54 -0.25 4.42 -13.70
C LYS A 54 1.09 5.15 -13.77
N ARG A 55 2.02 4.63 -14.58
CA ARG A 55 3.30 5.30 -14.84
C ARG A 55 3.04 6.65 -15.49
N GLY A 56 3.64 7.71 -14.90
CA GLY A 56 3.37 9.09 -15.31
C GLY A 56 1.98 9.61 -14.91
N GLY A 57 1.29 8.94 -13.99
CA GLY A 57 -0.01 9.36 -13.48
C GLY A 57 0.03 10.76 -12.83
N THR A 58 -1.07 11.48 -13.00
CA THR A 58 -1.31 12.77 -12.37
C THR A 58 -1.50 12.63 -10.87
N LYS A 59 -1.37 13.74 -10.13
CA LYS A 59 -1.67 13.77 -8.70
C LYS A 59 -3.07 13.24 -8.38
N SER A 60 -4.07 13.54 -9.22
CA SER A 60 -5.44 13.07 -9.00
C SER A 60 -5.54 11.56 -9.14
N GLU A 61 -4.92 10.97 -10.16
CA GLU A 61 -4.90 9.51 -10.36
C GLU A 61 -4.17 8.80 -9.20
N VAL A 62 -3.10 9.40 -8.68
CA VAL A 62 -2.40 8.89 -7.49
C VAL A 62 -3.32 8.87 -6.26
N VAL A 63 -4.04 9.97 -6.00
CA VAL A 63 -4.97 10.05 -4.87
C VAL A 63 -6.08 9.01 -5.01
N GLN A 64 -6.68 8.92 -6.19
CA GLN A 64 -7.73 7.94 -6.46
C GLN A 64 -7.24 6.50 -6.24
N ALA A 65 -6.06 6.14 -6.77
CA ALA A 65 -5.49 4.81 -6.59
C ALA A 65 -5.27 4.46 -5.11
N VAL A 66 -4.86 5.44 -4.29
CA VAL A 66 -4.67 5.27 -2.86
C VAL A 66 -6.00 5.09 -2.13
N GLU A 67 -7.02 5.86 -2.48
CA GLU A 67 -8.38 5.71 -1.94
C GLU A 67 -9.02 4.36 -2.30
N GLU A 68 -8.87 3.93 -3.55
CA GLU A 68 -9.31 2.60 -4.00
C GLU A 68 -8.57 1.47 -3.28
N ALA A 69 -7.26 1.61 -3.05
CA ALA A 69 -6.51 0.63 -2.28
C ALA A 69 -6.97 0.56 -0.81
N MET A 70 -7.36 1.70 -0.22
CA MET A 70 -7.90 1.78 1.14
C MET A 70 -9.28 1.14 1.28
N SER A 71 -10.18 1.36 0.32
CA SER A 71 -11.53 0.78 0.36
C SER A 71 -11.51 -0.76 0.27
N ASN A 72 -10.44 -1.32 -0.29
CA ASN A 72 -10.20 -2.76 -0.38
C ASN A 72 -9.56 -3.39 0.87
N VAL A 73 -9.15 -2.59 1.87
CA VAL A 73 -8.61 -3.11 3.12
C VAL A 73 -9.74 -3.77 3.90
N LYS A 74 -9.66 -5.10 4.06
CA LYS A 74 -10.57 -5.84 4.91
C LYS A 74 -10.17 -5.65 6.38
N ALA A 75 -11.16 -5.30 7.21
CA ALA A 75 -11.01 -5.14 8.66
C ALA A 75 -10.77 -6.47 9.36
#